data_AF-A0A1H5HI27-F1
#
_entry.id   AF-A0A1H5HI27-F1
#
_cell.length_a   1.000
_cell.length_b   1.000
_cell.length_c   1.000
_cell.angle_alpha   90.00
_cell.angle_beta   90.00
_cell.angle_gamma   90.00
#
_symmetry.space_group_name_H-M   'P 1'
#
loop_
_entity.id
_entity.type
_entity.pdbx_description
1 polymer ?
#
loop_
_entity_poly.entity_id
_entity_poly.type
_entity_poly.pdbx_seq_one_letter_code
_entity_poly.pdbx_strand_id
1 'polypeptide(L)'
;MKYMIEYTIRSTGLTHDEGFAGSEALLTAFGKWKPEDGLTVHAFVSNLAGNGGYVLAEASDPKVIVTFVSKYNFWNDVNVVPVVDVGEVVPIAAASLAWAKSASKS
;
A
#
# COMPACT_ATOMS: atom_id res chain seq x y z
N MET A 1 -10.22 -8.82 -0.27
CA MET A 1 -8.83 -8.98 -0.74
C MET A 1 -7.96 -8.01 0.03
N LYS A 2 -6.75 -8.44 0.44
CA LYS A 2 -5.81 -7.57 1.15
C LYS A 2 -4.81 -6.95 0.18
N TYR A 3 -4.35 -5.75 0.50
CA TYR A 3 -3.40 -4.98 -0.27
C TYR A 3 -2.36 -4.38 0.66
N MET A 4 -1.09 -4.59 0.31
CA MET A 4 0.00 -3.81 0.89
C MET A 4 0.22 -2.59 0.01
N ILE A 5 0.14 -1.41 0.62
CA ILE A 5 0.38 -0.13 -0.03
C ILE A 5 1.63 0.46 0.59
N GLU A 6 2.64 0.71 -0.23
CA GLU A 6 3.83 1.46 0.16
C GLU A 6 3.70 2.88 -0.41
N TYR A 7 3.99 3.89 0.40
CA TYR A 7 3.98 5.29 -0.03
C TYR A 7 5.28 5.99 0.34
N THR A 8 5.72 6.90 -0.52
CA THR A 8 6.83 7.83 -0.27
C THR A 8 6.41 9.23 -0.65
N ILE A 9 6.63 10.21 0.23
CA ILE A 9 6.33 11.63 -0.01
C ILE A 9 7.39 12.19 -0.95
N ARG A 10 6.97 12.78 -2.07
CA ARG A 10 7.86 13.37 -3.05
C ARG A 10 8.56 14.60 -2.47
N SER A 11 9.86 14.67 -2.69
CA SER A 11 10.69 15.81 -2.26
C SER A 11 11.83 16.13 -3.23
N THR A 12 12.20 15.19 -4.10
CA THR A 12 13.28 15.37 -5.08
C THR A 12 12.97 16.52 -6.05
N GLY A 13 13.91 17.46 -6.15
CA GLY A 13 13.83 18.57 -7.11
C GLY A 13 12.96 19.75 -6.66
N LEU A 14 12.36 19.70 -5.46
CA LEU A 14 11.64 20.82 -4.89
C LEU A 14 12.60 21.80 -4.19
N THR A 15 12.31 23.09 -4.28
CA THR A 15 12.83 24.09 -3.35
C THR A 15 12.27 23.85 -1.94
N HIS A 16 12.89 24.45 -0.92
CA HIS A 16 12.38 24.34 0.46
C HIS A 16 10.95 24.88 0.59
N ASP A 17 10.66 26.02 -0.03
CA ASP A 17 9.32 26.64 0.04
C ASP A 17 8.25 25.77 -0.64
N GLU A 18 8.56 25.18 -1.80
CA GLU A 18 7.67 24.23 -2.47
C GLU A 18 7.45 22.96 -1.62
N GLY A 19 8.51 22.46 -0.99
CA GLY A 19 8.44 21.33 -0.06
C GLY A 19 7.56 21.60 1.15
N PHE A 20 7.68 22.78 1.76
CA PHE A 20 6.83 23.20 2.88
C PHE A 20 5.37 23.35 2.47
N ALA A 21 5.09 24.08 1.38
CA ALA A 21 3.72 24.24 0.87
C ALA A 21 3.07 22.90 0.51
N GLY A 22 3.82 21.98 -0.11
CA GLY A 22 3.37 20.63 -0.41
C GLY A 22 3.05 19.82 0.85
N SER A 23 3.90 19.92 1.88
CA SER A 23 3.71 19.21 3.15
C SER A 23 2.48 19.73 3.92
N GLU A 24 2.29 21.05 3.98
CA GLU A 24 1.11 21.67 4.61
C GLU A 24 -0.19 21.25 3.91
N ALA A 25 -0.18 21.22 2.57
CA ALA A 25 -1.32 20.79 1.78
C ALA A 25 -1.64 19.29 2.00
N LEU A 26 -0.61 18.44 2.06
CA LEU A 26 -0.76 17.01 2.37
C LEU A 26 -1.36 16.80 3.76
N LEU A 27 -0.81 17.44 4.79
CA LEU A 27 -1.32 17.34 6.16
C LEU A 27 -2.76 17.84 6.28
N THR A 28 -3.09 18.93 5.58
CA THR A 28 -4.46 19.46 5.51
C THR A 28 -5.43 18.48 4.84
N ALA A 29 -5.02 17.85 3.75
CA ALA A 29 -5.82 16.84 3.06
C ALA A 29 -6.00 15.59 3.94
N PHE A 30 -4.93 15.11 4.57
CA PHE A 30 -4.95 13.97 5.46
C PHE A 30 -5.85 14.20 6.69
N GLY A 31 -5.80 15.39 7.29
CA GLY A 31 -6.66 15.75 8.42
C GLY A 31 -8.17 15.76 8.10
N LYS A 32 -8.54 15.81 6.82
CA LYS A 32 -9.94 15.73 6.36
C LYS A 32 -10.35 14.33 5.93
N TRP A 33 -9.39 13.44 5.74
CA TRP A 33 -9.65 12.14 5.17
C TRP A 33 -10.44 11.26 6.14
N LYS A 34 -11.35 10.49 5.56
CA LYS A 34 -12.07 9.40 6.22
C LYS A 34 -11.94 8.16 5.32
N PRO A 35 -11.87 6.95 5.90
CA PRO A 35 -11.88 5.72 5.13
C PRO A 35 -13.07 5.67 4.17
N GLU A 36 -12.84 5.12 2.98
CA GLU A 36 -13.88 4.96 1.97
C GLU A 36 -14.86 3.85 2.39
N ASP A 37 -16.10 3.90 1.89
CA ASP A 37 -17.03 2.79 2.11
C ASP A 37 -16.46 1.49 1.54
N GLY A 38 -16.45 0.45 2.39
CA GLY A 38 -15.88 -0.86 2.03
C GLY A 38 -14.35 -0.95 2.15
N LEU A 39 -13.67 0.07 2.67
CA LEU A 39 -12.24 0.03 3.01
C LEU A 39 -12.04 -0.31 4.49
N THR A 40 -11.30 -1.38 4.77
CA THR A 40 -10.77 -1.68 6.10
C THR A 40 -9.27 -1.40 6.12
N VAL A 41 -8.79 -0.63 7.10
CA VAL A 41 -7.36 -0.40 7.32
C VAL A 41 -6.91 -1.20 8.53
N HIS A 42 -6.08 -2.21 8.30
CA HIS A 42 -5.53 -3.08 9.36
C HIS A 42 -4.33 -2.46 10.05
N ALA A 43 -3.49 -1.77 9.28
CA ALA A 43 -2.35 -1.04 9.79
C ALA A 43 -2.07 0.15 8.87
N PHE A 44 -1.72 1.30 9.46
CA PHE A 44 -1.26 2.48 8.75
C PHE A 44 -0.10 3.06 9.55
N VAL A 45 1.12 2.87 9.03
CA VAL A 45 2.36 3.16 9.77
C VAL A 45 3.30 4.01 8.93
N SER A 46 4.03 4.90 9.60
CA SER A 46 5.09 5.70 9.00
C SER A 46 6.45 5.02 9.19
N ASN A 47 7.36 5.23 8.25
CA ASN A 47 8.78 4.99 8.50
C ASN A 47 9.32 6.00 9.53
N LEU A 48 10.52 5.74 10.07
CA LEU A 48 11.13 6.59 11.10
C LEU A 48 11.61 7.96 10.58
N ALA A 49 11.80 8.09 9.27
CA ALA A 49 12.15 9.36 8.64
C ALA A 49 10.93 10.28 8.42
N GLY A 50 9.71 9.78 8.63
CA GLY A 50 8.47 10.54 8.48
C GLY A 50 8.10 10.88 7.03
N ASN A 51 8.82 10.35 6.04
CA ASN A 51 8.65 10.70 4.63
C ASN A 51 8.05 9.56 3.78
N GLY A 52 7.50 8.54 4.42
CA GLY A 52 6.92 7.39 3.75
C GLY A 52 6.38 6.38 4.76
N GLY A 53 5.87 5.26 4.27
CA GLY A 53 5.29 4.24 5.14
C GLY A 53 4.51 3.17 4.41
N TYR A 54 3.72 2.44 5.19
CA TYR A 54 2.99 1.27 4.74
C TYR A 54 1.55 1.28 5.24
N VAL A 55 0.64 0.81 4.39
CA VAL A 55 -0.76 0.58 4.72
C VAL A 55 -1.13 -0.86 4.36
N LEU A 56 -1.59 -1.63 5.33
CA LEU A 56 -2.27 -2.89 5.06
C LEU A 56 -3.77 -2.59 5.01
N ALA A 57 -4.33 -2.66 3.80
CA ALA A 57 -5.73 -2.37 3.53
C ALA A 57 -6.47 -3.62 3.04
N GLU A 58 -7.77 -3.66 3.25
CA GLU A 58 -8.66 -4.70 2.75
C GLU A 58 -9.90 -4.09 2.12
N ALA A 59 -10.23 -4.59 0.92
CA ALA A 59 -11.45 -4.25 0.21
C ALA A 59 -11.91 -5.43 -0.65
N SER A 60 -13.22 -5.56 -0.87
CA SER A 60 -13.79 -6.55 -1.80
C SER A 60 -13.67 -6.09 -3.26
N ASP A 61 -13.86 -4.80 -3.53
CA ASP A 61 -13.68 -4.18 -4.85
C ASP A 61 -12.32 -3.43 -4.91
N PRO A 62 -11.39 -3.81 -5.82
CA PRO A 62 -10.12 -3.10 -5.99
C PRO A 62 -10.27 -1.61 -6.33
N LYS A 63 -11.41 -1.17 -6.88
CA LYS A 63 -11.67 0.25 -7.17
C LYS A 63 -11.73 1.11 -5.91
N VAL A 64 -12.05 0.53 -4.76
CA VAL A 64 -11.99 1.22 -3.47
C VAL A 64 -10.54 1.58 -3.12
N ILE A 65 -9.59 0.67 -3.38
CA ILE A 65 -8.16 0.93 -3.19
C ILE A 65 -7.66 2.02 -4.14
N VAL A 66 -8.06 1.95 -5.42
CA VAL A 66 -7.75 3.00 -6.40
C VAL A 66 -8.26 4.36 -5.92
N THR A 67 -9.49 4.41 -5.40
CA THR A 67 -10.12 5.64 -4.88
C THR A 67 -9.40 6.19 -3.66
N PHE A 68 -8.93 5.33 -2.76
CA PHE A 68 -8.13 5.74 -1.60
C PHE A 68 -6.77 6.30 -2.03
N VAL A 69 -6.00 5.53 -2.80
CA VAL A 69 -4.64 5.89 -3.20
C VAL A 69 -4.62 7.15 -4.08
N SER A 70 -5.57 7.27 -5.01
CA SER A 70 -5.60 8.39 -5.96
C SER A 70 -5.80 9.75 -5.31
N LYS A 71 -6.36 9.81 -4.10
CA LYS A 71 -6.46 11.07 -3.33
C LYS A 71 -5.09 11.66 -3.01
N TYR A 72 -4.06 10.83 -2.89
CA TYR A 72 -2.73 11.22 -2.42
C TYR A 72 -1.64 11.22 -3.51
N ASN A 73 -1.97 10.79 -4.74
CA ASN A 73 -1.02 10.70 -5.86
C ASN A 73 -0.37 12.03 -6.26
N PHE A 74 -0.91 13.17 -5.81
CA PHE A 74 -0.30 14.49 -6.03
C PHE A 74 0.94 14.72 -5.16
N TRP A 75 1.00 14.06 -4.00
CA TRP A 75 2.09 14.20 -3.03
C TRP A 75 2.98 12.96 -2.96
N ASN A 76 2.42 11.77 -3.22
CA ASN A 76 3.09 10.51 -2.96
C ASN A 76 3.40 9.74 -4.24
N ASP A 77 4.54 9.07 -4.24
CA ASP A 77 4.78 7.88 -5.05
C ASP A 77 4.21 6.67 -4.30
N VAL A 78 3.45 5.84 -5.00
CA VAL A 78 2.70 4.74 -4.39
C VAL A 78 2.90 3.44 -5.15
N ASN A 79 3.13 2.36 -4.43
CA ASN A 79 3.14 0.99 -4.93
C ASN A 79 2.04 0.19 -4.22
N VAL A 80 1.21 -0.53 -4.98
CA VAL A 80 0.09 -1.32 -4.46
C VAL A 80 0.27 -2.77 -4.88
N VAL A 81 0.35 -3.66 -3.88
CA VAL A 81 0.54 -5.10 -4.09
C VAL A 81 -0.62 -5.86 -3.46
N PRO A 82 -1.43 -6.61 -4.23
CA PRO A 82 -2.39 -7.55 -3.65
C PRO A 82 -1.63 -8.62 -2.85
N VAL A 83 -2.10 -8.91 -1.64
CA VAL A 83 -1.47 -9.87 -0.72
C VAL A 83 -2.48 -10.86 -0.17
N VAL A 84 -1.97 -12.03 0.24
CA VAL A 84 -2.72 -13.12 0.88
C VAL A 84 -2.00 -13.46 2.18
N ASP A 85 -2.75 -13.89 3.20
CA ASP A 85 -2.15 -14.27 4.48
C ASP A 85 -1.17 -15.44 4.29
N VAL A 86 0.00 -15.34 4.92
CA VAL A 86 1.05 -16.37 4.79
C VAL A 86 0.58 -17.75 5.24
N GLY A 87 -0.33 -17.81 6.22
CA GLY A 87 -0.93 -19.05 6.70
C GLY A 87 -1.74 -19.79 5.63
N GLU A 88 -2.34 -19.07 4.68
CA GLU A 88 -3.05 -19.66 3.54
C GLU A 88 -2.08 -20.07 2.42
N VAL A 89 -1.01 -19.31 2.22
CA VAL A 89 -0.04 -19.54 1.14
C VAL A 89 0.87 -20.75 1.42
N VAL A 90 1.29 -20.95 2.67
CA VAL A 90 2.20 -22.04 3.06
C VAL A 90 1.74 -23.44 2.61
N PRO A 91 0.51 -23.90 2.92
CA PRO A 91 0.06 -25.22 2.48
C PRO A 91 -0.05 -25.33 0.95
N ILE A 92 -0.44 -24.25 0.26
CA ILE A 92 -0.49 -24.20 -1.21
C ILE A 92 0.91 -24.38 -1.80
N ALA A 93 1.89 -23.62 -1.31
CA ALA A 93 3.27 -23.69 -1.79
C ALA A 93 3.90 -25.07 -1.55
N ALA A 94 3.61 -25.69 -0.41
CA ALA A 94 4.07 -27.05 -0.12
C ALA A 94 3.51 -28.07 -1.12
N ALA A 95 2.21 -28.00 -1.44
CA ALA A 95 1.57 -28.84 -2.44
C ALA A 95 2.15 -28.61 -3.85
N SER A 96 2.35 -27.35 -4.25
CA SER A 96 2.98 -26.99 -5.53
C SER A 96 4.40 -27.55 -5.65
N LEU A 97 5.19 -27.50 -4.57
CA LEU A 97 6.54 -28.08 -4.54
C LEU A 97 6.50 -29.61 -4.69
N ALA A 98 5.59 -30.28 -4.00
CA ALA A 98 5.41 -31.72 -4.12
C ALA A 98 5.06 -32.13 -5.57
N TRP A 99 4.16 -31.38 -6.20
CA TRP A 99 3.82 -31.56 -7.61
C TRP A 99 5.05 -31.33 -8.51
N ALA A 100 5.78 -30.22 -8.34
CA ALA A 100 6.93 -29.89 -9.18
C ALA A 100 8.02 -30.97 -9.12
N LYS A 101 8.28 -31.53 -7.92
CA LYS A 101 9.19 -32.67 -7.74
C LYS A 101 8.71 -33.95 -8.43
N SER A 102 7.40 -34.15 -8.52
CA SER A 102 6.84 -35.29 -9.25
C SER A 102 6.97 -35.09 -10.76
N ALA A 103 6.71 -33.87 -11.24
CA ALA A 103 6.73 -33.53 -12.66
C ALA A 103 8.14 -33.47 -13.26
N SER A 104 9.17 -33.24 -12.45
CA SER A 104 10.56 -33.11 -12.92
C SER A 104 11.35 -34.42 -12.99
N LYS A 105 10.76 -35.55 -12.59
CA LYS A 105 11.41 -36.87 -12.71
C LYS A 105 11.28 -37.36 -14.15
N SER A 106 12.42 -37.69 -14.75
CA SER A 106 12.53 -38.34 -16.07
C SER A 106 12.04 -39.77 -16.05
#